data_AF-A0A9Q1HDI4-F1
#
_entry.id   AF-A0A9Q1HDI4-F1
#
_cell.length_a   1.000
_cell.length_b   1.000
_cell.length_c   1.000
_cell.angle_alpha   90.00
_cell.angle_beta   90.00
_cell.angle_gamma   90.00
#
_symmetry.space_group_name_H-M   'P 1'
#
loop_
_entity.id
_entity.type
_entity.pdbx_description
1 polymer ?
#
loop_
_entity_poly.entity_id
_entity_poly.type
_entity_poly.pdbx_seq_one_letter_code
_entity_poly.pdbx_strand_id
1 'polypeptide(L)'
;MCSYDGAECCELVVVYLLSQLKPYYGNSIGLYRDDGLAVFNEPPRTIEQIKKNICEIFKSNGLRITIEANKRIVNFLDVTLDLQCGTYKPYLKPDNTPLYVNAKSNHPPSVIRTIPRGINHRLSNISSNENEFKKSTQQYQEALKESGHNYELQYKSKEETKRKHRARKRNITWFNPPFDLRVKTNVGRQFLKIVTESFPKGHTLQKIFNRNTLKISYSCMPNMKSIVDAHNKKNSEGPNARTRN
;
A
#
# COMPACT_ATOMS: atom_id res chain seq x y z
N MET A 1 15.04 -13.24 -8.35
CA MET A 1 13.84 -14.08 -8.16
C MET A 1 13.23 -13.70 -6.82
N CYS A 2 12.00 -13.19 -6.78
CA CYS A 2 11.27 -12.99 -5.53
C CYS A 2 10.60 -14.34 -5.20
N SER A 3 11.00 -15.01 -4.12
CA SER A 3 10.25 -16.14 -3.59
C SER A 3 8.91 -15.67 -3.06
N TYR A 4 7.89 -16.53 -3.09
CA TYR A 4 6.54 -16.20 -2.62
C TYR A 4 6.54 -15.67 -1.17
N ASP A 5 7.44 -16.19 -0.33
CA ASP A 5 7.54 -15.86 1.10
C ASP A 5 8.65 -14.86 1.43
N GLY A 6 9.35 -14.31 0.42
CA GLY A 6 10.53 -13.47 0.64
C GLY A 6 10.24 -12.24 1.50
N ALA A 7 9.05 -11.64 1.36
CA ALA A 7 8.64 -10.51 2.18
C ALA A 7 8.44 -10.88 3.66
N GLU A 8 7.78 -12.01 3.92
CA GLU A 8 7.51 -12.50 5.27
C GLU A 8 8.80 -12.92 5.97
N CYS A 9 9.69 -13.62 5.25
CA CYS A 9 11.01 -13.97 5.76
C CYS A 9 11.84 -12.71 6.09
N CYS A 10 11.83 -11.70 5.22
CA CYS A 10 12.51 -10.43 5.49
C CYS A 10 11.95 -9.73 6.73
N GLU A 11 10.63 -9.71 6.91
CA GLU A 11 10.01 -9.13 8.11
C GLU A 11 10.45 -9.85 9.40
N LEU A 12 10.52 -11.19 9.39
CA LEU A 12 11.01 -11.96 10.54
C LEU A 12 12.47 -11.62 10.87
N VAL A 13 13.34 -11.53 9.85
CA VAL A 13 14.75 -11.15 10.03
C VAL A 13 14.85 -9.73 10.59
N VAL A 14 14.07 -8.79 10.09
CA VAL A 14 14.02 -7.40 10.58
C VAL A 14 13.59 -7.33 12.04
N VAL A 15 12.53 -8.06 12.42
CA VAL A 15 12.04 -8.11 13.80
C VAL A 15 13.09 -8.71 14.73
N TYR A 16 13.78 -9.76 14.28
CA TYR A 16 14.87 -10.38 15.03
C TYR A 16 16.05 -9.41 15.25
N LEU A 17 16.50 -8.71 14.20
CA LEU A 17 17.56 -7.70 14.32
C LEU A 17 17.13 -6.55 15.25
N LEU A 18 15.89 -6.08 15.13
CA LEU A 18 15.35 -5.07 16.05
C LEU A 18 15.34 -5.55 17.50
N SER A 19 15.09 -6.84 17.74
CA SER A 19 15.14 -7.42 19.10
C SER A 19 16.54 -7.35 19.73
N GLN A 20 17.60 -7.39 18.92
CA GLN A 20 18.98 -7.22 19.38
C GLN A 20 19.38 -5.75 19.53
N LEU A 21 18.83 -4.86 18.70
CA LEU A 21 19.14 -3.42 18.71
C LEU A 21 18.37 -2.64 19.79
N LYS A 22 17.10 -2.99 20.03
CA LYS A 22 16.23 -2.30 20.99
C LYS A 22 16.77 -2.24 22.43
N PRO A 23 17.44 -3.27 22.98
CA PRO A 23 18.04 -3.18 24.31
C PRO A 23 19.06 -2.04 24.45
N TYR A 24 19.74 -1.67 23.36
CA TYR A 24 20.76 -0.62 23.38
C TYR A 24 20.21 0.76 22.98
N TYR A 25 19.28 0.80 22.02
CA TYR A 25 18.87 2.04 21.34
C TYR A 25 17.38 2.37 21.52
N GLY A 26 16.61 1.51 22.18
CA GLY A 26 15.18 1.71 22.41
C GLY A 26 14.40 1.97 21.13
N ASN A 27 13.58 3.02 21.14
CA ASN A 27 12.73 3.41 20.01
C ASN A 27 13.40 4.40 19.05
N SER A 28 14.68 4.70 19.25
CA SER A 28 15.44 5.60 18.37
C SER A 28 15.86 4.94 17.05
N ILE A 29 15.62 3.65 16.86
CA ILE A 29 15.98 2.90 15.66
C ILE A 29 14.78 2.14 15.10
N GLY A 30 14.61 2.23 13.79
CA GLY A 30 13.60 1.51 13.02
C GLY A 30 14.21 0.88 11.79
N LEU A 31 13.74 -0.31 11.44
CA LEU A 31 14.15 -1.06 10.26
C LEU A 31 12.89 -1.40 9.45
N TYR A 32 13.00 -1.32 8.13
CA TYR A 32 11.96 -1.72 7.20
C TYR A 32 12.59 -2.45 6.01
N ARG A 33 12.46 -3.78 6.01
CA ARG A 33 13.10 -4.66 5.02
C ARG A 33 14.61 -4.41 4.96
N ASP A 34 15.09 -3.90 3.84
CA ASP A 34 16.48 -3.57 3.54
C ASP A 34 16.90 -2.16 3.99
N ASP A 35 15.94 -1.29 4.31
CA ASP A 35 16.18 0.08 4.77
C ASP A 35 16.15 0.19 6.30
N GLY A 36 16.91 1.14 6.84
CA GLY A 36 16.93 1.46 8.27
C GLY A 36 17.08 2.95 8.53
N LEU A 37 16.47 3.43 9.61
CA LEU A 37 16.58 4.81 10.06
C LEU A 37 16.76 4.84 11.58
N ALA A 38 17.70 5.66 12.05
CA ALA A 38 17.91 5.89 13.46
C ALA A 38 18.10 7.39 13.75
N VAL A 39 17.63 7.82 14.91
CA VAL A 39 17.69 9.23 15.37
C VAL A 39 18.35 9.26 16.75
N PHE A 40 19.52 9.88 16.82
CA PHE A 40 20.27 10.06 18.06
C PHE A 40 20.60 11.54 18.27
N ASN A 41 20.52 12.00 19.51
CA ASN A 41 20.92 13.35 19.91
C ASN A 41 22.25 13.27 20.67
N GLU A 42 23.32 12.92 19.96
CA GLU A 42 24.62 12.63 20.54
C GLU A 42 25.75 13.33 19.76
N PRO A 43 26.92 13.59 20.39
CA PRO A 43 28.07 14.15 19.69
C PRO A 43 28.55 13.25 18.54
N PRO A 44 29.14 13.81 17.46
CA PRO A 44 29.57 13.04 16.29
C PRO A 44 30.48 11.85 16.60
N ARG A 45 31.34 11.99 17.62
CA ARG A 45 32.22 10.91 18.08
C ARG A 45 31.45 9.71 18.63
N THR A 46 30.41 9.97 19.42
CA THR A 46 29.52 8.93 19.97
C THR A 46 28.71 8.29 18.86
N ILE A 47 28.25 9.07 17.88
CA ILE A 47 27.53 8.56 16.70
C ILE A 47 28.40 7.59 15.89
N GLU A 48 29.69 7.90 15.67
CA GLU A 48 30.59 6.96 14.98
C GLU A 48 30.81 5.67 15.78
N GLN A 49 30.79 5.73 17.11
CA GLN A 49 30.85 4.51 17.93
C GLN A 49 29.55 3.70 17.85
N ILE A 50 28.39 4.36 17.93
CA ILE A 50 27.08 3.71 17.75
C ILE A 50 27.02 3.03 16.38
N LYS A 51 27.45 3.72 15.33
CA LYS A 51 27.53 3.19 13.98
C LYS A 51 28.38 1.91 13.90
N LYS A 52 29.56 1.89 14.52
CA LYS A 52 30.42 0.70 14.57
C LYS A 52 29.71 -0.46 15.27
N ASN A 53 29.10 -0.20 16.43
CA ASN A 53 28.38 -1.22 17.19
C ASN A 53 27.21 -1.81 16.39
N ILE A 54 26.42 -0.97 15.70
CA ILE A 54 25.33 -1.45 14.83
C ILE A 54 25.91 -2.31 13.70
N CYS A 55 26.99 -1.88 13.04
CA CYS A 55 27.65 -2.67 12.01
C CYS A 55 28.15 -4.02 12.53
N GLU A 56 28.65 -4.10 13.77
CA GLU A 56 29.07 -5.35 14.40
C GLU A 56 27.90 -6.29 14.66
N ILE A 57 26.77 -5.78 15.16
CA ILE A 57 25.54 -6.55 15.34
C ILE A 57 25.06 -7.13 14.01
N PHE A 58 25.05 -6.35 12.92
CA PHE A 58 24.66 -6.90 11.63
C PHE A 58 25.65 -7.97 11.13
N LYS A 59 26.96 -7.73 11.30
CA LYS A 59 28.01 -8.69 10.91
C LYS A 59 27.92 -10.01 11.68
N SER A 60 27.61 -9.99 12.97
CA SER A 60 27.46 -11.21 13.77
C SER A 60 26.29 -12.08 13.32
N ASN A 61 25.29 -11.47 12.69
CA ASN A 61 24.16 -12.16 12.05
C ASN A 61 24.40 -12.45 10.56
N GLY A 62 25.65 -12.30 10.07
CA GLY A 62 26.01 -12.60 8.68
C GLY A 62 25.55 -11.55 7.65
N LEU A 63 25.16 -10.35 8.09
CA LEU A 63 24.66 -9.28 7.23
C LEU A 63 25.67 -8.13 7.14
N ARG A 64 25.70 -7.46 5.99
CA ARG A 64 26.53 -6.27 5.76
C ARG A 64 25.66 -5.07 5.46
N ILE A 65 25.88 -3.99 6.19
CA ILE A 65 25.17 -2.73 6.02
C ILE A 65 26.14 -1.56 5.82
N THR A 66 25.61 -0.50 5.22
CA THR A 66 26.28 0.79 5.11
C THR A 66 25.44 1.82 5.83
N ILE A 67 26.04 2.55 6.77
CA ILE A 67 25.36 3.60 7.54
C ILE A 67 25.93 4.95 7.18
N GLU A 68 25.06 5.85 6.74
CA GLU A 68 25.37 7.26 6.58
C GLU A 68 24.96 8.03 7.86
N ALA A 69 25.93 8.61 8.55
CA ALA A 69 25.73 9.29 9.83
C ALA A 69 25.75 10.82 9.69
N ASN A 70 25.32 11.52 10.74
CA ASN A 70 25.38 12.99 10.85
C ASN A 70 24.57 13.76 9.77
N LYS A 71 23.54 13.12 9.19
CA LYS A 71 22.62 13.76 8.25
C LYS A 71 21.47 14.44 9.02
N ARG A 72 21.19 15.70 8.67
CA ARG A 72 20.04 16.47 9.19
C ARG A 72 18.79 16.34 8.32
N ILE A 73 18.99 16.05 7.03
CA ILE A 73 17.94 15.81 6.05
C ILE A 73 18.17 14.41 5.50
N VAL A 74 17.14 13.57 5.55
CA VAL A 74 17.22 12.17 5.12
C VAL A 74 15.97 11.79 4.34
N ASN A 75 16.15 10.93 3.34
CA ASN A 75 15.05 10.29 2.64
C ASN A 75 14.87 8.89 3.26
N PHE A 76 13.65 8.56 3.66
CA PHE A 76 13.31 7.24 4.17
C PHE A 76 11.94 6.83 3.62
N LEU A 77 11.90 5.70 2.91
CA LEU A 77 10.72 5.24 2.17
C LEU A 77 10.22 6.31 1.18
N ASP A 78 8.98 6.78 1.33
CA ASP A 78 8.34 7.77 0.47
C ASP A 78 8.33 9.18 1.07
N VAL A 79 9.19 9.46 2.06
CA VAL A 79 9.22 10.75 2.78
C VAL A 79 10.66 11.28 2.91
N THR A 80 10.83 12.57 2.68
CA THR A 80 12.01 13.34 3.11
C THR A 80 11.73 13.96 4.47
N LEU A 81 12.58 13.70 5.45
CA LEU A 81 12.51 14.23 6.81
C LEU A 81 13.60 15.28 7.01
N ASP A 82 13.22 16.46 7.52
CA ASP A 82 14.13 17.57 7.80
C ASP A 82 14.12 17.94 9.29
N LEU A 83 15.22 17.64 9.98
CA LEU A 83 15.39 17.96 11.39
C LEU A 83 15.69 19.44 11.67
N GLN A 84 16.15 20.21 10.67
CA GLN A 84 16.44 21.64 10.85
C GLN A 84 15.16 22.44 11.01
N CYS A 85 14.19 22.18 10.14
CA CYS A 85 12.91 22.88 10.13
C CYS A 85 11.78 22.10 10.82
N GLY A 86 12.00 20.83 11.17
CA GLY A 86 10.96 19.94 11.68
C GLY A 86 9.88 19.63 10.64
N THR A 87 10.20 19.75 9.35
CA THR A 87 9.27 19.55 8.23
C THR A 87 9.49 18.19 7.58
N TYR A 88 8.48 17.75 6.84
CA TYR A 88 8.55 16.52 6.05
C TYR A 88 7.72 16.66 4.79
N LYS A 89 8.14 15.96 3.73
CA LYS A 89 7.50 16.06 2.42
C LYS A 89 7.59 14.73 1.65
N PRO A 90 6.70 14.50 0.67
CA PRO A 90 6.83 13.35 -0.22
C PRO A 90 8.21 13.29 -0.88
N TYR A 91 8.80 12.10 -0.93
CA TYR A 91 10.02 11.83 -1.67
C TYR A 91 9.73 11.00 -2.91
N LEU A 92 10.29 11.41 -4.06
CA LEU A 92 10.37 10.61 -5.27
C LEU A 92 11.83 10.39 -5.63
N LYS A 93 12.16 9.19 -6.10
CA LYS A 93 13.46 8.92 -6.69
C LYS A 93 13.63 9.76 -7.97
N PRO A 94 14.82 10.32 -8.24
CA PRO A 94 15.05 11.35 -9.26
C PRO A 94 14.65 10.94 -10.69
N ASP A 95 14.55 9.65 -11.01
CA ASP A 95 14.18 9.15 -12.34
C ASP A 95 12.86 8.37 -12.39
N ASN A 96 12.06 8.46 -11.32
CA ASN A 96 10.83 7.68 -11.20
C ASN A 96 9.58 8.53 -11.38
N THR A 97 8.97 8.45 -12.56
CA THR A 97 7.66 9.06 -12.81
C THR A 97 6.54 8.16 -12.27
N PRO A 98 5.64 8.67 -11.42
CA PRO A 98 4.48 7.90 -10.96
C PRO A 98 3.61 7.43 -12.14
N LEU A 99 3.24 6.15 -12.13
CA LEU A 99 2.29 5.59 -13.09
C LEU A 99 1.00 5.21 -12.38
N TYR A 100 -0.12 5.69 -12.90
CA TYR A 100 -1.44 5.36 -12.37
C TYR A 100 -2.27 4.57 -13.36
N VAL A 101 -3.23 3.82 -12.82
CA VAL A 101 -4.21 3.12 -13.63
C VAL A 101 -5.05 4.16 -14.39
N ASN A 102 -5.08 4.01 -15.72
CA ASN A 102 -5.80 4.93 -16.59
C ASN A 102 -7.31 4.93 -16.29
N ALA A 103 -7.94 6.10 -16.32
CA ALA A 103 -9.36 6.29 -16.06
C ALA A 103 -10.29 5.51 -17.02
N LYS A 104 -9.81 5.17 -18.22
CA LYS A 104 -10.54 4.37 -19.23
C LYS A 104 -10.24 2.87 -19.17
N SER A 105 -9.48 2.41 -18.18
CA SER A 105 -9.12 0.98 -18.07
C SER A 105 -10.29 0.11 -17.62
N ASN A 106 -10.17 -1.21 -17.84
CA ASN A 106 -11.19 -2.20 -17.48
C ASN A 106 -11.20 -2.56 -15.98
N HIS A 107 -11.23 -1.54 -15.12
CA HIS A 107 -11.29 -1.70 -13.67
C HIS A 107 -12.67 -1.28 -13.14
N PRO A 108 -13.09 -1.81 -11.98
CA PRO A 108 -14.32 -1.38 -11.33
C PRO A 108 -14.36 0.17 -11.14
N PRO A 109 -15.51 0.83 -11.40
CA PRO A 109 -15.63 2.29 -11.25
C PRO A 109 -15.34 2.80 -9.83
N SER A 110 -15.51 1.95 -8.80
CA SER A 110 -15.13 2.27 -7.42
C SER A 110 -13.62 2.42 -7.26
N VAL A 111 -12.83 1.57 -7.94
CA VAL A 111 -11.37 1.62 -7.91
C VAL A 111 -10.89 2.88 -8.63
N ILE A 112 -11.34 3.10 -9.87
CA ILE A 112 -10.96 4.27 -10.69
C ILE A 112 -11.24 5.58 -9.95
N ARG A 113 -12.42 5.74 -9.35
CA ARG A 113 -12.77 6.96 -8.59
C ARG A 113 -11.98 7.16 -7.31
N THR A 114 -11.44 6.08 -6.72
CA THR A 114 -10.71 6.15 -5.45
C THR A 114 -9.26 6.56 -5.65
N ILE A 115 -8.63 6.20 -6.78
CA ILE A 115 -7.22 6.47 -7.08
C ILE A 115 -6.81 7.94 -6.79
N PRO A 116 -7.42 8.96 -7.44
CA PRO A 116 -7.00 10.34 -7.22
C PRO A 116 -7.20 10.80 -5.76
N ARG A 117 -8.27 10.35 -5.11
CA ARG A 117 -8.55 10.68 -3.70
C ARG A 117 -7.54 10.04 -2.75
N GLY A 118 -7.14 8.81 -3.03
CA GLY A 118 -6.14 8.07 -2.26
C GLY A 118 -4.77 8.74 -2.36
N ILE A 119 -4.38 9.16 -3.56
CA ILE A 119 -3.15 9.93 -3.79
C ILE A 119 -3.18 11.24 -3.02
N ASN A 120 -4.25 12.02 -3.16
CA ASN A 120 -4.40 13.29 -2.44
C ASN A 120 -4.27 13.12 -0.93
N HIS A 121 -4.96 12.12 -0.37
CA HIS A 121 -4.93 11.82 1.06
C HIS A 121 -3.53 11.41 1.51
N ARG A 122 -2.85 10.53 0.74
CA ARG A 122 -1.47 10.13 1.02
C ARG A 122 -0.53 11.34 1.02
N LEU A 123 -0.54 12.14 -0.04
CA LEU A 123 0.33 13.32 -0.18
C LEU A 123 0.10 14.33 0.94
N SER A 124 -1.16 14.57 1.32
CA SER A 124 -1.48 15.45 2.45
C SER A 124 -0.93 14.88 3.77
N ASN A 125 -1.04 13.57 4.00
CA ASN A 125 -0.57 12.96 5.24
C ASN A 125 0.96 12.97 5.40
N ILE A 126 1.69 12.82 4.29
CA ILE A 126 3.15 12.82 4.25
C ILE A 126 3.75 14.19 3.91
N SER A 127 2.94 15.25 3.98
CA SER A 127 3.40 16.64 3.92
C SER A 127 3.17 17.31 5.28
N SER A 128 4.15 18.07 5.77
CA SER A 128 4.02 18.79 7.04
C SER A 128 3.09 20.00 6.95
N ASN A 129 3.02 20.63 5.79
CA ASN A 129 2.24 21.84 5.54
C ASN A 129 1.91 21.98 4.05
N GLU A 130 1.09 22.99 3.73
CA GLU A 130 0.64 23.26 2.36
C GLU A 130 1.79 23.63 1.41
N ASN A 131 2.83 24.30 1.91
CA ASN A 131 3.97 24.68 1.08
C ASN A 131 4.76 23.45 0.63
N GLU A 132 5.05 22.52 1.55
CA GLU A 132 5.73 21.26 1.21
C GLU A 132 4.89 20.34 0.33
N PHE A 133 3.57 20.37 0.52
CA PHE A 133 2.62 19.70 -0.38
C PHE A 133 2.75 20.27 -1.80
N LYS A 134 2.59 21.59 -1.98
CA LYS A 134 2.62 22.24 -3.31
C LYS A 134 3.93 21.98 -4.06
N LYS A 135 5.08 22.05 -3.36
CA LYS A 135 6.40 21.74 -3.94
C LYS A 135 6.48 20.33 -4.55
N SER A 136 5.81 19.36 -3.91
CA SER A 136 5.91 17.94 -4.27
C SER A 136 4.76 17.50 -5.20
N THR A 137 3.68 18.27 -5.27
CA THR A 137 2.43 17.91 -5.96
C THR A 137 2.51 17.92 -7.49
N GLN A 138 3.36 18.78 -8.06
CA GLN A 138 3.41 19.00 -9.52
C GLN A 138 3.52 17.70 -10.32
N GLN A 139 4.50 16.86 -10.00
CA GLN A 139 4.74 15.59 -10.70
C GLN A 139 3.57 14.61 -10.56
N TYR A 140 2.93 14.57 -9.39
CA TYR A 140 1.76 13.71 -9.16
C TYR A 140 0.52 14.20 -9.91
N GLN A 141 0.36 15.52 -10.03
CA GLN A 141 -0.75 16.13 -10.78
C GLN A 141 -0.63 15.86 -12.28
N GLU A 142 0.59 15.95 -12.81
CA GLU A 142 0.90 15.61 -14.21
C GLU A 142 0.62 14.13 -14.49
N ALA A 143 1.14 13.22 -13.67
CA ALA A 143 0.88 11.79 -13.80
C ALA A 143 -0.62 11.42 -13.73
N LEU A 144 -1.39 12.11 -12.87
CA LEU A 144 -2.84 11.92 -12.80
C LEU A 144 -3.56 12.38 -14.08
N LYS A 145 -3.15 13.53 -14.63
CA LYS A 145 -3.70 14.10 -15.86
C LYS A 145 -3.39 13.20 -17.06
N GLU A 146 -2.17 12.72 -17.19
CA GLU A 146 -1.76 11.74 -18.22
C GLU A 146 -2.56 10.44 -18.11
N SER A 147 -2.86 10.02 -16.89
CA SER A 147 -3.70 8.86 -16.63
C SER A 147 -5.21 9.11 -16.87
N GLY A 148 -5.60 10.31 -17.30
CA GLY A 148 -6.96 10.66 -17.69
C GLY A 148 -7.90 10.99 -16.52
N HIS A 149 -7.37 11.23 -15.32
CA HIS A 149 -8.19 11.61 -14.16
C HIS A 149 -8.41 13.11 -14.11
N ASN A 150 -9.67 13.54 -14.07
CA ASN A 150 -10.04 14.93 -13.82
C ASN A 150 -10.15 15.16 -12.30
N TYR A 151 -9.01 15.43 -11.65
CA TYR A 151 -8.93 15.70 -10.23
C TYR A 151 -7.77 16.65 -9.93
N GLU A 152 -8.05 17.68 -9.13
CA GLU A 152 -7.04 18.64 -8.66
C GLU A 152 -6.60 18.29 -7.24
N LEU A 153 -5.29 18.14 -7.05
CA LEU A 153 -4.68 17.81 -5.77
C LEU A 153 -4.69 19.03 -4.84
N GLN A 154 -5.26 18.86 -3.65
CA GLN A 154 -5.42 19.91 -2.63
C GLN A 154 -4.95 19.40 -1.26
N TYR A 155 -4.23 20.26 -0.55
CA TYR A 155 -3.77 19.96 0.81
C TYR A 155 -4.96 19.89 1.77
N LYS A 156 -5.01 18.85 2.59
CA LYS A 156 -6.01 18.71 3.67
C LYS A 156 -5.29 18.63 5.01
N SER A 157 -5.63 19.54 5.92
CA SER A 157 -5.05 19.55 7.26
C SER A 157 -5.55 18.35 8.07
N LYS A 158 -4.72 17.88 9.00
CA LYS A 158 -5.03 16.70 9.84
C LYS A 158 -6.19 16.95 10.81
N GLU A 159 -6.49 18.21 11.09
CA GLU A 159 -7.48 18.65 12.08
C GLU A 159 -8.94 18.44 11.64
N GLU A 160 -9.21 18.24 10.35
CA GLU A 160 -10.58 18.13 9.83
C GLU A 160 -11.26 16.78 10.11
N THR A 161 -10.54 15.79 10.64
CA THR A 161 -11.07 14.44 10.85
C THR A 161 -11.87 14.34 12.16
N LYS A 162 -13.02 15.02 12.25
CA LYS A 162 -13.98 14.79 13.34
C LYS A 162 -14.35 13.31 13.40
N ARG A 163 -14.14 12.69 14.56
CA ARG A 163 -14.53 11.28 14.82
C ARG A 163 -16.04 11.16 14.62
N LYS A 164 -16.46 10.57 13.49
CA LYS A 164 -17.87 10.20 13.29
C LYS A 164 -18.24 9.15 14.34
N HIS A 165 -19.37 9.35 15.02
CA HIS A 165 -19.94 8.37 15.94
C HIS A 165 -19.99 6.99 15.26
N ARG A 166 -19.57 5.95 15.98
CA ARG A 166 -19.56 4.58 15.48
C ARG A 166 -21.01 4.16 15.17
N ALA A 167 -21.33 4.12 13.88
CA ALA A 167 -22.57 3.50 13.42
C ALA A 167 -22.56 2.01 13.78
N ARG A 168 -23.73 1.48 14.15
CA ARG A 168 -23.91 0.06 14.48
C ARG A 168 -23.42 -0.79 13.29
N LYS A 169 -22.41 -1.63 13.51
CA LYS A 169 -21.92 -2.54 12.47
C LYS A 169 -22.95 -3.64 12.24
N ARG A 170 -23.50 -3.72 11.03
CA ARG A 170 -24.31 -4.86 10.59
C ARG A 170 -23.35 -5.94 10.07
N ASN A 171 -23.70 -7.21 10.27
CA ASN A 171 -22.99 -8.30 9.61
C ASN A 171 -23.32 -8.25 8.12
N ILE A 172 -22.31 -7.90 7.31
CA ILE A 172 -22.43 -7.79 5.86
C ILE A 172 -21.74 -8.98 5.21
N THR A 173 -22.47 -9.66 4.33
CA THR A 173 -21.90 -10.64 3.39
C THR A 173 -21.70 -9.95 2.05
N TRP A 174 -20.49 -10.05 1.50
CA TRP A 174 -20.13 -9.41 0.24
C TRP A 174 -20.15 -10.42 -0.91
N PHE A 175 -20.91 -10.11 -1.95
CA PHE A 175 -20.76 -10.75 -3.25
C PHE A 175 -19.74 -9.95 -4.07
N ASN A 176 -18.68 -10.60 -4.56
CA ASN A 176 -17.55 -9.93 -5.22
C ASN A 176 -17.26 -10.47 -6.64
N PRO A 177 -18.22 -10.38 -7.58
CA PRO A 177 -18.03 -10.85 -8.95
C PRO A 177 -16.88 -10.13 -9.67
N PRO A 178 -16.26 -10.75 -10.68
CA PRO A 178 -15.31 -10.09 -11.54
C PRO A 178 -15.97 -8.96 -12.34
N PHE A 179 -15.25 -7.86 -12.52
CA PHE A 179 -15.70 -6.73 -13.35
C PHE A 179 -15.16 -6.82 -14.77
N ASP A 180 -16.02 -6.50 -15.73
CA ASP A 180 -15.63 -6.27 -17.12
C ASP A 180 -16.56 -5.24 -17.77
N LEU A 181 -15.99 -4.18 -18.34
CA LEU A 181 -16.68 -3.13 -19.10
C LEU A 181 -17.52 -3.68 -20.26
N ARG A 182 -17.18 -4.86 -20.78
CA ARG A 182 -17.92 -5.53 -21.87
C ARG A 182 -19.23 -6.15 -21.39
N VAL A 183 -19.37 -6.40 -20.09
CA VAL A 183 -20.58 -6.99 -19.52
C VAL A 183 -21.67 -5.92 -19.46
N LYS A 184 -22.60 -5.99 -20.43
CA LYS A 184 -23.77 -5.09 -20.49
C LYS A 184 -24.79 -5.37 -19.39
N THR A 185 -24.85 -6.61 -18.92
CA THR A 185 -25.77 -7.03 -17.87
C THR A 185 -25.39 -6.36 -16.55
N ASN A 186 -26.35 -5.68 -15.91
CA ASN A 186 -26.15 -5.18 -14.55
C ASN A 186 -26.22 -6.35 -13.55
N VAL A 187 -25.10 -7.09 -13.43
CA VAL A 187 -24.96 -8.28 -12.59
C VAL A 187 -25.38 -7.99 -11.15
N GLY A 188 -24.96 -6.85 -10.60
CA GLY A 188 -25.34 -6.46 -9.25
C GLY A 188 -26.85 -6.29 -9.06
N ARG A 189 -27.53 -5.63 -10.01
CA ARG A 189 -28.99 -5.48 -9.97
C ARG A 189 -29.68 -6.85 -10.07
N GLN A 190 -29.23 -7.72 -10.99
CA GLN A 190 -29.81 -9.06 -11.15
C GLN A 190 -29.61 -9.92 -9.91
N PHE A 191 -28.41 -9.92 -9.33
CA PHE A 191 -28.13 -10.62 -8.08
C PHE A 191 -29.07 -10.16 -6.95
N LEU A 192 -29.21 -8.85 -6.73
CA LEU A 192 -30.11 -8.34 -5.68
C LEU A 192 -31.59 -8.63 -5.97
N LYS A 193 -31.98 -8.72 -7.25
CA LYS A 193 -33.33 -9.16 -7.66
C LYS A 193 -33.56 -10.60 -7.24
N ILE A 194 -32.67 -11.53 -7.64
CA ILE A 194 -32.73 -12.95 -7.29
C ILE A 194 -32.77 -13.14 -5.77
N VAL A 195 -31.95 -12.42 -5.01
CA VAL A 195 -31.97 -12.47 -3.54
C VAL A 195 -33.35 -12.09 -2.99
N THR A 196 -33.98 -11.06 -3.55
CA THR A 196 -35.29 -10.60 -3.07
C THR A 196 -36.41 -11.59 -3.42
N GLU A 197 -36.31 -12.23 -4.58
CA GLU A 197 -37.28 -13.23 -5.07
C GLU A 197 -37.13 -14.58 -4.37
N SER A 198 -35.89 -15.00 -4.09
CA SER A 198 -35.59 -16.28 -3.43
C SER A 198 -35.86 -16.23 -1.93
N PHE A 199 -35.74 -15.05 -1.30
CA PHE A 199 -35.91 -14.85 0.14
C PHE A 199 -36.94 -13.74 0.43
N PRO A 200 -38.23 -13.96 0.09
CA PRO A 200 -39.28 -12.97 0.31
C PRO A 200 -39.56 -12.74 1.81
N LYS A 201 -40.37 -11.73 2.12
CA LYS A 201 -40.79 -11.46 3.50
C LYS A 201 -41.48 -12.68 4.09
N GLY A 202 -41.07 -13.09 5.29
CA GLY A 202 -41.57 -14.29 5.97
C GLY A 202 -40.72 -15.54 5.73
N HIS A 203 -39.82 -15.55 4.74
CA HIS A 203 -38.88 -16.65 4.53
C HIS A 203 -37.89 -16.77 5.70
N THR A 204 -37.62 -17.99 6.17
CA THR A 204 -36.76 -18.26 7.34
C THR A 204 -35.38 -17.60 7.23
N LEU A 205 -34.79 -17.64 6.02
CA LEU A 205 -33.47 -17.05 5.74
C LEU A 205 -33.47 -15.56 5.40
N GLN A 206 -34.64 -14.90 5.32
CA GLN A 206 -34.73 -13.48 4.93
C GLN A 206 -33.96 -12.57 5.90
N LYS A 207 -33.88 -12.93 7.19
CA LYS A 207 -33.10 -12.18 8.19
C LYS A 207 -31.60 -12.13 7.85
N ILE A 208 -31.09 -13.17 7.19
CA ILE A 208 -29.68 -13.35 6.82
C ILE A 208 -29.43 -12.84 5.40
N PHE A 209 -30.27 -13.20 4.44
CA PHE A 209 -30.11 -12.85 3.02
C PHE A 209 -31.15 -11.80 2.61
N ASN A 210 -30.79 -10.53 2.76
CA ASN A 210 -31.60 -9.40 2.31
C ASN A 210 -30.70 -8.25 1.85
N ARG A 211 -31.29 -7.20 1.26
CA ARG A 211 -30.55 -6.04 0.73
C ARG A 211 -29.79 -5.23 1.79
N ASN A 212 -30.09 -5.40 3.07
CA ASN A 212 -29.39 -4.73 4.16
C ASN A 212 -28.13 -5.51 4.58
N THR A 213 -28.12 -6.83 4.45
CA THR A 213 -27.05 -7.73 4.87
C THR A 213 -26.16 -8.19 3.71
N LEU A 214 -26.70 -8.25 2.48
CA LEU A 214 -25.94 -8.58 1.28
C LEU A 214 -25.54 -7.31 0.53
N LYS A 215 -24.24 -7.16 0.28
CA LYS A 215 -23.67 -6.04 -0.49
C LYS A 215 -22.84 -6.57 -1.63
N ILE A 216 -22.66 -5.74 -2.65
CA ILE A 216 -21.91 -6.08 -3.85
C ILE A 216 -20.69 -5.18 -3.93
N SER A 217 -19.56 -5.81 -4.16
CA SER A 217 -18.34 -5.17 -4.64
C SER A 217 -17.94 -5.86 -5.94
N TYR A 218 -17.02 -5.28 -6.67
CA TYR A 218 -16.45 -5.95 -7.84
C TYR A 218 -14.97 -6.20 -7.63
N SER A 219 -14.49 -7.37 -8.07
CA SER A 219 -13.07 -7.69 -8.16
C SER A 219 -12.50 -7.30 -9.51
N CYS A 220 -11.22 -6.95 -9.54
CA CYS A 220 -10.48 -6.79 -10.78
C CYS A 220 -10.20 -8.17 -11.39
N MET A 221 -10.30 -8.29 -12.71
CA MET A 221 -9.82 -9.50 -13.39
C MET A 221 -8.28 -9.52 -13.43
N PRO A 222 -7.65 -10.71 -13.51
CA PRO A 222 -6.22 -10.81 -13.77
C PRO A 222 -5.84 -10.03 -15.02
N ASN A 223 -4.66 -9.41 -15.00
CA ASN A 223 -4.15 -8.72 -16.18
C ASN A 223 -3.85 -9.75 -17.31
N MET A 224 -3.96 -9.32 -18.57
CA MET A 224 -3.81 -10.22 -19.72
C MET A 224 -2.44 -10.89 -19.77
N LYS A 225 -1.39 -10.17 -19.37
CA LYS A 225 -0.02 -10.73 -19.31
C LYS A 225 0.04 -11.93 -18.38
N SER A 226 -0.53 -11.84 -17.17
CA SER A 226 -0.58 -12.96 -16.23
C SER A 226 -1.37 -14.16 -16.77
N ILE A 227 -2.43 -13.91 -17.55
CA ILE A 227 -3.19 -14.98 -18.21
C ILE A 227 -2.32 -15.67 -19.26
N VAL A 228 -1.64 -14.89 -20.10
CA VAL A 228 -0.73 -15.40 -21.15
C VAL A 228 0.46 -16.14 -20.53
N ASP A 229 1.09 -15.58 -19.52
CA ASP A 229 2.23 -16.20 -18.82
C ASP A 229 1.82 -17.53 -18.18
N ALA A 230 0.65 -17.58 -17.54
CA ALA A 230 0.13 -18.83 -16.97
C ALA A 230 -0.17 -19.88 -18.04
N HIS A 231 -0.72 -19.45 -19.19
CA HIS A 231 -0.96 -20.33 -20.33
C HIS A 231 0.34 -20.87 -20.93
N ASN A 232 1.31 -19.99 -21.17
CA ASN A 232 2.62 -20.36 -21.70
C ASN A 232 3.36 -21.31 -20.75
N LYS A 233 3.33 -21.03 -19.45
CA LYS A 233 3.92 -21.89 -18.43
C LYS A 233 3.33 -23.30 -18.48
N LYS A 234 1.99 -23.40 -18.55
CA LYS A 234 1.29 -24.68 -18.66
C LYS A 234 1.66 -25.44 -19.94
N ASN A 235 1.89 -24.75 -21.05
CA ASN A 235 2.28 -25.38 -22.31
C ASN A 235 3.76 -25.79 -22.33
N SER A 236 4.63 -25.07 -21.62
CA SER A 236 6.05 -25.42 -21.48
C SER A 236 6.30 -26.56 -20.49
N GLU A 237 5.44 -26.72 -19.48
CA GLU A 237 5.42 -27.90 -18.60
C GLU A 237 4.66 -29.03 -19.30
N GLY A 238 5.33 -29.74 -20.22
CA GLY A 238 4.75 -30.92 -20.87
C GLY A 238 4.20 -31.95 -19.86
N PRO A 239 3.32 -32.88 -20.28
CA PRO A 239 2.62 -33.83 -19.39
C PRO A 239 3.52 -34.71 -18.50
N ASN A 240 4.84 -34.74 -18.73
CA ASN A 240 5.81 -35.56 -17.99
C ASN A 240 6.46 -34.88 -16.76
N ALA A 241 6.12 -33.63 -16.42
CA ALA A 241 6.74 -32.95 -15.27
C ALA A 241 6.08 -33.25 -13.91
N ARG A 242 4.94 -33.96 -13.86
CA ARG A 242 4.21 -34.28 -12.62
C ARG A 242 4.59 -35.61 -11.96
N THR A 243 5.57 -36.32 -12.51
CA THR A 243 6.14 -37.54 -11.94
C THR A 243 7.64 -37.38 -11.75
N ARG A 244 8.03 -36.63 -10.72
CA ARG A 244 9.28 -36.89 -9.99
C ARG A 244 8.99 -36.70 -8.51
N ASN A 245 9.26 -37.78 -7.77
CA ASN A 245 9.13 -37.94 -6.32
C ASN A 245 9.91 -36.89 -5.53
#